data_AF-A0A8S3SMX1-F1
#
_entry.id   AF-A0A8S3SMX1-F1
#
_cell.length_a   1.000
_cell.length_b   1.000
_cell.length_c   1.000
_cell.angle_alpha   90.00
_cell.angle_beta   90.00
_cell.angle_gamma   90.00
#
_symmetry.space_group_name_H-M   'P 1'
#
loop_
_entity.id
_entity.type
_entity.pdbx_description
1 polymer ?
#
loop_
_entity_poly.entity_id
_entity_poly.type
_entity_poly.pdbx_seq_one_letter_code
_entity_poly.pdbx_strand_id
1 'polypeptide(L)'
;MATVLTLVQFALYLICSNALLKQGLPTTRKLPDTEAAYIHQILNQESSLRMDLEKQMTSLQSTVYTMQQDLLKIKAENLVLKNSPQPGAVMFSAYLSKSVTKPNAEQVIIFDKTWVNIFTPTVPGYYHFSLTVATHMHNVWLSLKHNGTPVATVIGDIHHTGYYGRGSMTLILRLNTGDNVWISQISLWA
;
A
#
# COMPACT_ATOMS: atom_id res chain seq x y z
N MET A 1 0.86 -21.41 -34.88
CA MET A 1 1.49 -21.40 -36.22
C MET A 1 2.88 -20.75 -36.25
N ALA A 2 3.24 -19.83 -35.34
CA ALA A 2 4.55 -19.15 -35.36
C ALA A 2 5.77 -20.01 -34.95
N THR A 3 5.59 -21.06 -34.14
CA THR A 3 6.67 -21.93 -33.65
C THR A 3 7.19 -22.95 -34.66
N VAL A 4 6.38 -23.31 -35.66
CA VAL A 4 6.78 -24.27 -36.71
C VAL A 4 7.66 -23.57 -37.76
N LEU A 5 7.42 -22.28 -38.02
CA LEU A 5 8.17 -21.51 -39.01
C LEU A 5 9.63 -21.26 -38.58
N THR A 6 9.87 -21.03 -37.28
CA THR A 6 11.22 -20.78 -36.75
C THR A 6 12.10 -22.03 -36.74
N LEU A 7 11.52 -23.21 -36.48
CA LEU A 7 12.24 -24.49 -36.53
C LEU A 7 12.64 -24.87 -37.96
N VAL A 8 11.78 -24.61 -38.96
CA VAL A 8 12.09 -24.85 -40.38
C VAL A 8 13.22 -23.92 -40.85
N GLN A 9 13.21 -22.65 -40.41
CA GLN A 9 14.25 -21.68 -40.77
C GLN A 9 15.62 -22.05 -40.16
N PHE A 10 15.64 -22.58 -38.92
CA PHE A 10 16.86 -23.02 -38.26
C PHE A 10 17.43 -24.31 -38.86
N ALA A 11 16.56 -25.25 -39.27
CA ALA A 11 16.96 -26.47 -39.95
C ALA A 11 17.54 -26.18 -41.35
N LEU A 12 16.96 -25.25 -42.11
CA LEU A 12 17.50 -24.81 -43.40
C LEU A 12 18.87 -24.13 -43.25
N TYR A 13 19.08 -23.36 -42.19
CA TYR A 13 20.38 -22.75 -41.91
C TYR A 13 21.46 -23.81 -41.64
N LEU A 14 21.17 -24.81 -40.80
CA LEU A 14 22.10 -25.92 -40.50
C LEU A 14 22.40 -26.80 -41.73
N ILE A 15 21.40 -27.04 -42.59
CA ILE A 15 21.59 -27.81 -43.83
C ILE A 15 22.45 -27.04 -44.84
N CYS A 16 22.23 -25.73 -44.99
CA CYS A 16 23.05 -24.88 -45.86
C CYS A 16 24.50 -24.78 -45.37
N SER A 17 24.74 -24.64 -44.07
CA SER A 17 26.09 -24.60 -43.50
C SER A 17 26.85 -25.93 -43.66
N ASN A 18 26.17 -27.07 -43.51
CA ASN A 18 26.79 -28.38 -43.73
C ASN A 18 27.02 -28.71 -45.22
N ALA A 19 26.18 -28.18 -46.13
CA ALA A 19 26.37 -28.34 -47.57
C ALA A 19 27.56 -27.50 -48.08
N LEU A 20 27.76 -26.30 -47.51
CA LEU A 20 28.91 -25.43 -47.81
C LEU A 20 30.24 -26.00 -47.28
N LEU A 21 30.23 -26.76 -46.17
CA LEU A 21 31.42 -27.45 -45.67
C LEU A 21 31.84 -28.66 -46.51
N LYS A 22 30.93 -29.26 -47.29
CA LYS A 22 31.21 -30.45 -48.13
C LYS A 22 31.71 -30.12 -49.54
N GLN A 23 31.52 -28.90 -50.02
CA GLN A 23 32.12 -28.46 -51.29
C GLN A 23 33.39 -27.70 -50.95
N GLY A 24 34.55 -28.35 -51.13
CA GLY A 24 35.88 -27.78 -50.89
C GLY A 24 36.17 -26.56 -51.77
N LEU A 25 35.57 -25.42 -51.43
CA LEU A 25 36.01 -24.11 -51.88
C LEU A 25 37.33 -23.77 -51.17
N PRO A 26 38.30 -23.15 -51.87
CA PRO A 26 39.55 -22.75 -51.26
C PRO A 26 39.31 -21.58 -50.28
N THR A 27 39.06 -21.92 -49.02
CA THR A 27 39.03 -20.96 -47.91
C THR A 27 40.43 -20.78 -47.34
N THR A 28 41.25 -19.99 -48.02
CA THR A 28 42.38 -19.32 -47.36
C THR A 28 42.35 -17.83 -47.67
N ARG A 29 41.33 -17.16 -47.16
CA ARG A 29 41.52 -15.78 -46.68
C ARG A 29 41.76 -15.92 -45.19
N LYS A 30 43.03 -15.92 -44.75
CA LYS A 30 43.34 -15.72 -43.33
C LYS A 30 42.70 -14.40 -42.94
N LEU A 31 41.72 -14.46 -42.04
CA LEU A 31 41.15 -13.27 -41.43
C LEU A 31 42.31 -12.47 -40.81
N PRO A 32 42.44 -11.16 -41.05
CA PRO A 32 43.48 -10.36 -40.41
C PRO A 32 43.39 -10.56 -38.90
N ASP A 33 44.52 -10.73 -38.21
CA ASP A 33 44.56 -11.05 -36.77
C ASP A 33 43.74 -10.06 -35.91
N THR A 34 43.54 -8.83 -36.42
CA THR A 34 42.70 -7.77 -35.84
C THR A 34 41.20 -8.07 -35.89
N GLU A 35 40.67 -8.69 -36.96
CA GLU A 35 39.25 -9.03 -37.08
C GLU A 35 38.89 -10.23 -36.18
N ALA A 36 39.78 -11.21 -36.08
CA ALA A 36 39.61 -12.35 -35.19
C ALA A 36 39.59 -11.91 -33.70
N ALA A 37 40.48 -11.00 -33.33
CA ALA A 37 40.51 -10.41 -31.98
C ALA A 37 39.21 -9.66 -31.64
N TYR A 38 38.66 -8.91 -32.59
CA TYR A 38 37.40 -8.17 -32.41
C TYR A 38 36.19 -9.12 -32.22
N ILE A 39 36.12 -10.21 -32.99
CA ILE A 39 35.06 -11.22 -32.84
C ILE A 39 35.15 -11.90 -31.47
N HIS A 40 36.36 -12.25 -31.00
CA HIS A 40 36.55 -12.81 -29.66
C HIS A 40 36.14 -11.83 -28.55
N GLN A 41 36.42 -10.53 -28.72
CA GLN A 41 35.98 -9.52 -27.76
C GLN A 41 34.45 -9.43 -27.66
N ILE A 42 33.75 -9.44 -28.80
CA ILE A 42 32.28 -9.40 -28.83
C ILE A 42 31.69 -10.66 -28.18
N LEU A 43 32.22 -11.84 -28.51
CA LEU A 43 31.75 -13.11 -27.92
C LEU A 43 31.93 -13.14 -26.39
N ASN A 44 33.05 -12.61 -25.89
CA ASN A 44 33.30 -12.50 -24.45
C ASN A 44 32.33 -11.50 -23.79
N GLN A 45 32.06 -10.36 -24.43
CA GLN A 45 31.08 -9.39 -23.95
C GLN A 45 29.67 -10.00 -23.90
N GLU A 46 29.24 -10.70 -24.95
CA GLU A 46 27.93 -11.34 -25.00
C GLU A 46 27.79 -12.42 -23.91
N SER A 47 28.83 -13.23 -23.70
CA SER A 47 28.84 -14.26 -22.66
C SER A 47 28.73 -13.67 -21.26
N SER A 48 29.41 -12.54 -21.01
CA SER A 48 29.34 -11.82 -19.73
C SER A 48 27.94 -11.23 -19.50
N LEU A 49 27.34 -10.62 -20.52
CA LEU A 49 25.98 -10.06 -20.44
C LEU A 49 24.92 -11.14 -20.18
N ARG A 50 25.04 -12.31 -20.82
CA ARG A 50 24.14 -13.45 -20.59
C ARG A 50 24.25 -13.96 -19.15
N MET A 51 25.48 -14.06 -18.62
CA MET A 51 25.70 -14.51 -17.25
C MET A 51 25.13 -13.52 -16.22
N ASP A 52 25.27 -12.21 -16.44
CA ASP A 52 24.67 -11.21 -15.55
C ASP A 52 23.14 -11.25 -15.61
N LEU A 53 22.56 -11.41 -16.80
CA LEU A 53 21.12 -11.56 -16.97
C LEU A 53 20.59 -12.82 -16.26
N GLU A 54 21.28 -13.95 -16.36
CA GLU A 54 20.92 -15.19 -15.65
C GLU A 54 20.98 -15.02 -14.12
N LYS A 55 22.00 -14.31 -13.64
CA LYS A 55 22.13 -13.97 -12.22
C LYS A 55 20.99 -13.09 -11.74
N GLN A 56 20.64 -12.05 -12.50
CA GLN A 56 19.50 -11.18 -12.19
C GLN A 56 18.18 -11.95 -12.19
N MET A 57 17.96 -12.82 -13.19
CA MET A 57 16.77 -13.67 -13.27
C MET A 57 16.66 -14.61 -12.06
N THR A 58 17.76 -15.24 -11.65
CA THR A 58 17.78 -16.14 -10.49
C THR A 58 17.47 -15.39 -9.20
N SER A 59 18.04 -14.20 -9.01
CA SER A 59 17.76 -13.33 -7.87
C SER A 59 16.28 -12.92 -7.82
N LEU A 60 15.71 -12.55 -8.96
CA LEU A 60 14.32 -12.15 -9.07
C LEU A 60 13.37 -13.32 -8.77
N GLN A 61 13.66 -14.51 -9.28
CA GLN A 61 12.91 -15.73 -8.97
C GLN A 61 12.94 -16.03 -7.47
N SER A 62 14.10 -15.93 -6.83
CA SER A 62 14.21 -16.11 -5.38
C SER A 62 13.38 -15.08 -4.61
N THR A 63 13.40 -13.82 -5.04
CA THR A 63 12.63 -12.74 -4.40
C THR A 63 11.12 -13.01 -4.50
N VAL A 64 10.64 -13.39 -5.68
CA VAL A 64 9.23 -13.74 -5.90
C VAL A 64 8.82 -14.91 -5.02
N TYR A 65 9.66 -15.94 -4.91
CA TYR A 65 9.37 -17.09 -4.04
C TYR A 65 9.24 -16.68 -2.57
N THR A 66 10.16 -15.87 -2.05
CA THR A 66 10.08 -15.38 -0.66
C THR A 66 8.81 -14.56 -0.43
N MET A 67 8.47 -13.65 -1.34
CA MET A 67 7.25 -12.85 -1.26
C MET A 67 5.99 -13.72 -1.23
N GLN A 68 5.95 -14.79 -2.03
CA GLN A 68 4.82 -15.72 -2.04
C GLN A 68 4.67 -16.43 -0.69
N GLN A 69 5.78 -16.84 -0.06
CA GLN A 69 5.74 -17.46 1.27
C GLN A 69 5.27 -16.46 2.34
N ASP A 70 5.76 -15.23 2.31
CA ASP A 70 5.35 -14.18 3.24
C ASP A 70 3.85 -13.87 3.13
N LEU A 71 3.31 -13.82 1.90
CA LEU A 71 1.88 -13.64 1.69
C LEU A 71 1.04 -14.78 2.27
N LEU A 72 1.52 -16.03 2.16
CA LEU A 72 0.83 -17.18 2.77
C LEU A 72 0.85 -17.09 4.30
N LYS A 73 1.98 -16.71 4.88
CA LYS A 73 2.12 -16.49 6.32
C LYS A 73 1.18 -15.39 6.82
N ILE A 74 1.20 -14.22 6.19
CA ILE A 74 0.33 -13.09 6.52
C ILE A 74 -1.15 -13.50 6.40
N LYS A 75 -1.50 -14.30 5.38
CA LYS A 75 -2.87 -14.79 5.20
C LYS A 75 -3.29 -15.71 6.34
N ALA A 76 -2.39 -16.59 6.79
CA ALA A 76 -2.65 -17.48 7.93
C ALA A 76 -2.79 -16.69 9.24
N GLU A 77 -1.91 -15.73 9.51
CA GLU A 77 -1.98 -14.87 10.70
C GLU A 77 -3.27 -14.05 10.73
N ASN A 78 -3.69 -13.48 9.60
CA ASN A 78 -4.96 -12.77 9.49
C ASN A 78 -6.17 -13.68 9.72
N LEU A 79 -6.09 -14.96 9.34
CA LEU A 79 -7.16 -15.93 9.59
C LEU A 79 -7.28 -16.23 11.10
N VAL A 80 -6.15 -16.35 11.80
CA VAL A 80 -6.12 -16.51 13.26
C VAL A 80 -6.69 -15.27 13.96
N LEU A 81 -6.31 -14.07 13.52
CA LEU A 81 -6.83 -12.82 14.09
C LEU A 81 -8.35 -12.66 13.88
N LYS A 82 -8.86 -13.04 12.70
CA LYS A 82 -10.30 -12.98 12.40
C LYS A 82 -11.13 -13.99 13.20
N ASN A 83 -10.57 -15.16 13.47
CA ASN A 83 -11.27 -16.27 14.12
C ASN A 83 -11.03 -16.35 15.62
N SER A 84 -10.16 -15.50 16.18
CA SER A 84 -10.00 -15.39 17.62
C SER A 84 -11.29 -14.79 18.21
N PRO A 85 -12.06 -15.54 19.02
CA PRO A 85 -13.19 -14.97 19.72
C PRO A 85 -12.61 -13.97 20.72
N GLN A 86 -12.79 -12.68 20.47
CA GLN A 86 -12.57 -11.66 21.48
C GLN A 86 -13.91 -11.35 22.14
N PRO A 87 -14.29 -12.06 23.23
CA PRO A 87 -15.48 -11.71 23.98
C PRO A 87 -15.36 -10.26 24.45
N GLY A 88 -16.25 -9.40 23.97
CA GLY A 88 -16.28 -7.98 24.35
C GLY A 88 -15.39 -7.04 23.52
N ALA A 89 -14.82 -7.47 22.39
CA ALA A 89 -14.14 -6.53 21.48
C ALA A 89 -15.16 -5.58 20.83
N VAL A 90 -15.14 -4.33 21.26
CA VAL A 90 -15.96 -3.24 20.70
C VAL A 90 -15.03 -2.22 20.07
N MET A 91 -15.17 -2.03 18.77
CA MET A 91 -14.41 -1.04 18.01
C MET A 91 -15.33 -0.39 16.97
N PHE A 92 -15.16 0.92 16.76
CA PHE A 92 -15.78 1.62 15.65
C PHE A 92 -14.80 2.65 15.09
N SER A 93 -15.02 3.04 13.83
CA SER A 93 -14.32 4.13 13.18
C SER A 93 -15.32 4.93 12.37
N ALA A 94 -15.18 6.26 12.40
CA ALA A 94 -16.06 7.18 11.72
C ALA A 94 -15.21 8.25 11.02
N TYR A 95 -15.59 8.66 9.82
CA TYR A 95 -14.97 9.80 9.15
C TYR A 95 -15.99 10.57 8.31
N LEU A 96 -15.67 11.85 8.07
CA LEU A 96 -16.43 12.71 7.18
C LEU A 96 -15.79 12.64 5.78
N SER A 97 -16.55 12.20 4.77
CA SER A 97 -16.08 12.20 3.37
C SER A 97 -16.30 13.54 2.67
N LYS A 98 -17.11 14.42 3.27
CA LYS A 98 -17.39 15.76 2.79
C LYS A 98 -17.18 16.78 3.91
N SER A 99 -16.73 17.97 3.54
CA SER A 99 -16.63 19.10 4.46
C SER A 99 -18.00 19.45 5.02
N VAL A 100 -18.10 19.61 6.33
CA VAL A 100 -19.32 20.11 6.99
C VAL A 100 -19.19 21.62 7.16
N THR A 101 -20.08 22.38 6.55
CA THR A 101 -20.15 23.84 6.68
C THR A 101 -21.00 24.20 7.89
N LYS A 102 -20.36 24.73 8.94
CA LYS A 102 -20.98 25.25 10.17
C LYS A 102 -21.97 24.26 10.83
N PRO A 103 -21.48 23.18 11.45
CA PRO A 103 -22.29 22.43 12.41
C PRO A 103 -22.90 23.38 13.45
N ASN A 104 -24.17 23.17 13.80
CA ASN A 104 -24.78 23.92 14.89
C ASN A 104 -24.02 23.62 16.19
N ALA A 105 -23.83 24.65 17.01
CA ALA A 105 -23.22 24.51 18.32
C ALA A 105 -23.95 23.48 19.19
N GLU A 106 -23.19 22.69 19.96
CA GLU A 106 -23.70 21.66 20.87
C GLU A 106 -24.45 20.49 20.20
N GLN A 107 -24.65 20.49 18.87
CA GLN A 107 -25.21 19.35 18.16
C GLN A 107 -24.16 18.27 17.90
N VAL A 108 -24.64 17.02 17.86
CA VAL A 108 -23.84 15.85 17.50
C VAL A 108 -23.31 16.01 16.08
N ILE A 109 -22.01 15.83 15.89
CA ILE A 109 -21.41 15.72 14.56
C ILE A 109 -21.84 14.38 13.94
N ILE A 110 -22.50 14.46 12.80
CA ILE A 110 -22.94 13.30 12.04
C ILE A 110 -21.88 12.97 10.98
N PHE A 111 -21.11 11.91 11.23
CA PHE A 111 -20.19 11.33 10.25
C PHE A 111 -21.00 10.57 9.19
N ASP A 112 -20.69 10.77 7.91
CA ASP A 112 -21.39 10.10 6.80
C ASP A 112 -20.82 8.70 6.50
N LYS A 113 -19.61 8.41 6.97
CA LYS A 113 -18.96 7.09 6.87
C LYS A 113 -18.80 6.48 8.25
N THR A 114 -19.92 6.09 8.84
CA THR A 114 -20.00 5.36 10.11
C THR A 114 -21.32 4.62 10.23
N TRP A 115 -21.40 3.68 11.17
CA TRP A 115 -22.66 3.12 11.66
C TRP A 115 -23.04 3.68 13.04
N VAL A 116 -22.15 4.45 13.68
CA VAL A 116 -22.28 4.95 15.04
C VAL A 116 -21.84 6.42 15.09
N ASN A 117 -22.77 7.31 15.45
CA ASN A 117 -22.49 8.74 15.73
C ASN A 117 -22.51 9.06 17.23
N ILE A 118 -23.25 8.26 17.99
CA ILE A 118 -23.25 8.26 19.46
C ILE A 118 -22.86 6.85 19.87
N PHE A 119 -21.72 6.73 20.54
CA PHE A 119 -21.23 5.46 21.04
C PHE A 119 -21.84 5.17 22.41
N THR A 120 -22.49 4.02 22.52
CA THR A 120 -23.03 3.47 23.77
C THR A 120 -22.36 2.11 24.01
N PRO A 121 -21.59 1.94 25.10
CA PRO A 121 -20.86 0.70 25.33
C PRO A 121 -21.84 -0.40 25.74
N THR A 122 -21.70 -1.57 25.12
CA THR A 122 -22.45 -2.78 25.50
C THR A 122 -21.82 -3.50 26.71
N VAL A 123 -20.54 -3.24 26.99
CA VAL A 123 -19.77 -3.85 28.08
C VAL A 123 -19.12 -2.72 28.89
N PRO A 124 -19.19 -2.72 30.22
CA PRO A 124 -18.49 -1.71 31.02
C PRO A 124 -16.97 -1.93 30.94
N GLY A 125 -16.18 -0.86 30.85
CA GLY A 125 -14.73 -0.98 30.68
C GLY A 125 -14.00 0.32 30.39
N TYR A 126 -12.72 0.20 30.03
CA TYR A 126 -11.90 1.32 29.58
C TYR A 126 -11.88 1.37 28.05
N TYR A 127 -12.20 2.53 27.50
CA TYR A 127 -12.30 2.74 26.06
C TYR A 127 -11.30 3.79 25.62
N HIS A 128 -10.62 3.51 24.51
CA HIS A 128 -9.71 4.44 23.86
C HIS A 128 -10.43 5.17 22.72
N PHE A 129 -10.46 6.50 22.81
CA PHE A 129 -10.99 7.38 21.78
C PHE A 129 -9.85 8.14 21.12
N SER A 130 -9.85 8.18 19.79
CA SER A 130 -8.94 9.01 19.00
C SER A 130 -9.73 9.79 17.97
N LEU A 131 -9.48 11.09 17.90
CA LEU A 131 -10.11 12.00 16.95
C LEU A 131 -9.03 12.85 16.29
N THR A 132 -9.06 12.90 14.96
CA THR A 132 -8.32 13.88 14.17
C THR A 132 -9.32 14.77 13.45
N VAL A 133 -9.08 16.08 13.48
CA VAL A 133 -9.83 17.07 12.71
C VAL A 133 -8.89 17.77 11.75
N ALA A 134 -9.37 18.04 10.55
CA ALA A 134 -8.71 18.87 9.55
C ALA A 134 -9.67 19.96 9.09
N THR A 135 -9.15 21.17 8.88
CA THR A 135 -9.92 22.32 8.42
C THR A 135 -9.07 23.18 7.48
N HIS A 136 -9.71 24.00 6.64
CA HIS A 136 -9.00 24.87 5.70
C HIS A 136 -9.55 26.31 5.60
N MET A 137 -10.82 26.55 5.93
CA MET A 137 -11.42 27.90 5.85
C MET A 137 -11.55 28.61 7.19
N HIS A 138 -11.80 27.85 8.26
CA HIS A 138 -12.09 28.40 9.58
C HIS A 138 -11.53 27.50 10.67
N ASN A 139 -11.21 28.07 11.82
CA ASN A 139 -10.89 27.27 12.99
C ASN A 139 -12.08 26.42 13.40
N VAL A 140 -11.82 25.20 13.85
CA VAL A 140 -12.84 24.25 14.29
C VAL A 140 -12.51 23.79 15.70
N TRP A 141 -13.50 23.86 16.58
CA TRP A 141 -13.42 23.38 17.95
C TRP A 141 -14.44 22.27 18.14
N LEU A 142 -13.95 21.06 18.40
CA LEU A 142 -14.79 19.90 18.67
C LEU A 142 -14.57 19.43 20.10
N SER A 143 -15.65 19.01 20.75
CA SER A 143 -15.61 18.38 22.06
C SER A 143 -15.97 16.90 21.94
N LEU A 144 -15.23 16.05 22.66
CA LEU A 144 -15.72 14.73 23.05
C LEU A 144 -16.59 14.92 24.29
N LYS A 145 -17.85 14.52 24.19
CA LYS A 145 -18.85 14.58 25.26
C LYS A 145 -19.04 13.19 25.85
N HIS A 146 -19.15 13.10 27.17
CA HIS A 146 -19.61 11.93 27.92
C HIS A 146 -20.89 12.32 28.68
N ASN A 147 -22.01 11.69 28.35
CA ASN A 147 -23.32 11.99 28.95
C ASN A 147 -23.68 13.49 28.95
N GLY A 148 -23.25 14.23 27.92
CA GLY A 148 -23.50 15.67 27.77
C GLY A 148 -22.41 16.58 28.33
N THR A 149 -21.50 16.03 29.15
CA THR A 149 -20.38 16.78 29.72
C THR A 149 -19.15 16.73 28.81
N PRO A 150 -18.53 17.87 28.45
CA PRO A 150 -17.23 17.90 27.79
C PRO A 150 -16.16 17.19 28.62
N VAL A 151 -15.47 16.21 28.04
CA VAL A 151 -14.35 15.52 28.69
C VAL A 151 -13.01 15.80 28.02
N ALA A 152 -13.03 16.18 26.74
CA ALA A 152 -11.85 16.64 26.03
C ALA A 152 -12.23 17.52 24.82
N THR A 153 -11.29 18.32 24.35
CA THR A 153 -11.48 19.26 23.24
C THR A 153 -10.32 19.14 22.26
N VAL A 154 -10.63 19.19 20.96
CA VAL A 154 -9.65 19.28 19.88
C VAL A 154 -9.89 20.55 19.07
N ILE A 155 -8.79 21.20 18.67
CA ILE A 155 -8.81 22.42 17.88
C ILE A 155 -8.08 22.16 16.58
N GLY A 156 -8.76 22.34 15.46
CA GLY A 156 -8.12 22.52 14.16
C GLY A 156 -7.95 24.01 13.91
N ASP A 157 -6.74 24.54 14.08
CA ASP A 157 -6.42 25.96 13.88
C ASP A 157 -5.82 26.18 12.49
N ILE A 158 -6.34 27.17 11.77
CA ILE A 158 -5.80 27.65 10.49
C ILE A 158 -4.96 28.92 10.74
N HIS A 159 -3.66 28.76 10.91
CA HIS A 159 -2.74 29.89 10.94
C HIS A 159 -2.52 30.45 9.51
N HIS A 160 -3.46 31.28 9.05
CA HIS A 160 -3.41 32.24 7.92
C HIS A 160 -2.43 31.97 6.76
N THR A 161 -2.38 30.74 6.26
CA THR A 161 -1.58 30.33 5.11
C THR A 161 -2.37 29.25 4.40
N GLY A 162 -2.30 29.14 3.07
CA GLY A 162 -3.16 28.26 2.25
C GLY A 162 -3.00 26.74 2.47
N TYR A 163 -2.76 26.30 3.70
CA TYR A 163 -2.63 24.93 4.18
C TYR A 163 -3.82 24.53 5.07
N TYR A 164 -4.02 23.23 5.21
CA TYR A 164 -5.01 22.71 6.15
C TYR A 164 -4.49 22.81 7.59
N GLY A 165 -5.31 23.40 8.47
CA GLY A 165 -5.16 23.30 9.92
C GLY A 165 -5.52 21.89 10.39
N ARG A 166 -4.77 21.35 11.35
CA ARG A 166 -5.00 20.00 11.88
C ARG A 166 -4.93 19.98 13.40
N GLY A 167 -5.88 19.28 14.01
CA GLY A 167 -5.90 18.98 15.44
C GLY A 167 -6.03 17.48 15.67
N SER A 168 -5.49 16.97 16.75
CA SER A 168 -5.73 15.58 17.16
C SER A 168 -5.82 15.46 18.67
N MET A 169 -6.61 14.50 19.13
CA MET A 169 -6.89 14.24 20.53
C MET A 169 -7.06 12.75 20.75
N THR A 170 -6.51 12.27 21.86
CA THR A 170 -6.68 10.90 22.33
C THR A 170 -7.08 10.91 23.81
N LEU A 171 -8.05 10.08 24.19
CA LEU A 171 -8.51 9.98 25.57
C LEU A 171 -8.83 8.52 25.90
N ILE A 172 -8.43 8.07 27.08
CA ILE A 172 -8.94 6.83 27.68
C ILE A 172 -10.03 7.21 28.67
N LEU A 173 -11.22 6.67 28.51
CA LEU A 173 -12.38 6.94 29.36
C LEU A 173 -12.93 5.62 29.90
N ARG A 174 -13.18 5.57 31.21
CA ARG A 174 -13.93 4.46 31.82
C ARG A 174 -15.42 4.71 31.60
N LEU A 175 -16.10 3.73 31.00
CA LEU A 175 -17.53 3.79 30.72
C LEU A 175 -18.28 2.65 31.38
N ASN A 176 -19.51 2.94 31.79
CA ASN A 176 -20.48 1.94 32.23
C ASN A 176 -21.50 1.67 31.14
N THR A 177 -22.18 0.52 31.21
CA THR A 177 -23.31 0.21 30.33
C THR A 177 -24.37 1.32 30.41
N GLY A 178 -24.76 1.85 29.25
CA GLY A 178 -25.74 2.94 29.14
C GLY A 178 -25.15 4.35 29.05
N ASP A 179 -23.83 4.51 29.26
CA ASP A 179 -23.15 5.77 28.99
C ASP A 179 -23.18 6.12 27.49
N ASN A 180 -23.17 7.40 27.16
CA ASN A 180 -23.16 7.89 25.79
C ASN A 180 -21.96 8.79 25.55
N VAL A 181 -21.24 8.53 24.46
CA VAL A 181 -20.08 9.31 24.02
C VAL A 181 -20.27 9.78 22.59
N TRP A 182 -20.07 11.07 22.33
CA TRP A 182 -20.20 11.63 20.98
C TRP A 182 -19.31 12.85 20.78
N ILE A 183 -19.19 13.27 19.52
CA ILE A 183 -18.49 14.50 19.15
C ILE A 183 -19.51 15.60 18.93
N SER A 184 -19.27 16.78 19.49
CA SER A 184 -20.07 17.98 19.20
C SER A 184 -19.17 19.15 18.82
N GLN A 185 -19.72 20.12 18.09
CA GLN A 185 -19.04 21.40 17.92
C GLN A 185 -19.22 22.25 19.18
N ILE A 186 -18.16 22.96 19.58
CA ILE A 186 -18.22 23.99 20.61
C ILE A 186 -18.49 25.33 19.92
N SER A 187 -19.46 26.12 20.39
CA SER A 187 -19.49 27.55 20.09
C SER A 187 -18.67 28.28 21.15
N LEU A 188 -17.65 29.02 20.73
CA LEU A 188 -16.90 29.91 21.62
C LEU A 188 -17.47 31.35 21.63
N TRP A 189 -18.67 31.54 21.09
CA TRP A 189 -19.36 32.84 21.05
C TRP A 189 -20.86 32.59 21.24
N ALA A 190 -21.29 32.56 22.49
CA ALA A 190 -22.70 32.70 22.88
C ALA A 190 -22.80 33.95 23.77
#